data_AF-A0A3C0PCW5-F1
#
_entry.id   AF-A0A3C0PCW5-F1
#
_cell.length_a   1.000
_cell.length_b   1.000
_cell.length_c   1.000
_cell.angle_alpha   90.00
_cell.angle_beta   90.00
_cell.angle_gamma   90.00
#
_symmetry.space_group_name_H-M   'P 1'
#
loop_
_entity.id
_entity.type
_entity.pdbx_description
1 polymer ?
#
loop_
_entity_poly.entity_id
_entity_poly.type
_entity_poly.pdbx_seq_one_letter_code
_entity_poly.pdbx_strand_id
1 'polypeptide(L)'
;MIVEKVVLLYSGGLDTSIMIPWLKENYNCEVVAVCADLGQEEELSGLNEKAIKTGASKLYIEDLREEFITDYIYPTLKAGAVYEGTYLLGTSFARPLIAKRSVEIAHKEGATAIAHGATGKGNDQVRFELTVMALDPSLKIISPWKDPKWTLKSREDCLAYAAQRNIPVNQSKKRIYSEDRNIWHISH
;
A
#
# COMPACT_ATOMS: atom_id res chain seq x y z
N MET A 1 -14.55 9.97 -15.53
CA MET A 1 -14.30 10.92 -14.43
C MET A 1 -12.83 11.23 -14.40
N ILE A 2 -12.45 12.49 -14.15
CA ILE A 2 -11.04 12.90 -14.16
C ILE A 2 -10.46 12.68 -12.76
N VAL A 3 -9.31 12.02 -12.68
CA VAL A 3 -8.44 11.93 -11.50
C VAL A 3 -7.13 12.54 -11.96
N GLU A 4 -6.81 13.74 -11.49
CA GLU A 4 -5.58 14.42 -11.94
C GLU A 4 -4.35 13.88 -11.20
N LYS A 5 -4.50 13.63 -9.89
CA LYS A 5 -3.44 13.09 -9.03
C LYS A 5 -4.01 12.07 -8.05
N VAL A 6 -3.26 10.98 -7.85
CA VAL A 6 -3.57 9.88 -6.92
C VAL A 6 -2.39 9.61 -6.00
N VAL A 7 -2.69 9.34 -4.72
CA VAL A 7 -1.73 8.81 -3.76
C VAL A 7 -1.82 7.28 -3.74
N LEU A 8 -0.76 6.58 -4.10
CA LEU A 8 -0.67 5.12 -4.06
C LEU A 8 0.05 4.65 -2.79
N LEU A 9 -0.64 3.86 -1.99
CA LEU A 9 -0.05 3.05 -0.92
C LEU A 9 0.92 2.02 -1.53
N TYR A 10 2.22 2.28 -1.41
CA TYR A 10 3.29 1.64 -2.17
C TYR A 10 4.24 0.87 -1.26
N SER A 11 4.32 -0.45 -1.48
CA SER A 11 5.20 -1.36 -0.73
C SER A 11 6.48 -1.74 -1.48
N GLY A 12 6.61 -1.39 -2.76
CA GLY A 12 7.72 -1.89 -3.59
C GLY A 12 7.57 -3.33 -4.06
N GLY A 13 6.50 -4.02 -3.67
CA GLY A 13 6.15 -5.35 -4.19
C GLY A 13 5.82 -5.32 -5.69
N LEU A 14 5.67 -6.51 -6.28
CA LEU A 14 5.28 -6.63 -7.70
C LEU A 14 3.97 -5.87 -7.97
N ASP A 15 2.93 -6.16 -7.19
CA ASP A 15 1.58 -5.62 -7.37
C ASP A 15 1.55 -4.09 -7.32
N THR A 16 2.09 -3.49 -6.26
CA THR A 16 2.11 -2.02 -6.12
C THR A 16 3.04 -1.35 -7.14
N SER A 17 4.06 -2.04 -7.65
CA SER A 17 4.92 -1.53 -8.73
C SER A 17 4.19 -1.46 -10.07
N ILE A 18 3.49 -2.53 -10.46
CA ILE A 18 2.72 -2.51 -11.72
C ILE A 18 1.51 -1.57 -11.67
N MET A 19 0.99 -1.27 -10.47
CA MET A 19 -0.11 -0.32 -10.29
C MET A 19 0.25 1.10 -10.68
N ILE A 20 1.52 1.53 -10.56
CA ILE A 20 1.94 2.88 -10.97
C ILE A 20 1.64 3.13 -12.46
N PRO A 21 2.21 2.37 -13.42
CA PRO A 21 1.89 2.57 -14.83
C PRO A 21 0.44 2.22 -15.15
N TRP A 22 -0.16 1.24 -14.48
CA TRP A 22 -1.57 0.92 -14.71
C TRP A 22 -2.50 2.10 -14.38
N LEU A 23 -2.26 2.81 -13.26
CA LEU A 23 -3.02 4.01 -12.89
C LEU A 23 -2.84 5.11 -13.92
N LYS A 24 -1.62 5.31 -14.43
CA LYS A 24 -1.33 6.31 -15.47
C LYS A 24 -2.04 5.97 -16.78
N GLU A 25 -1.98 4.71 -17.22
CA GLU A 25 -2.58 4.24 -18.46
C GLU A 25 -4.12 4.30 -18.44
N ASN A 26 -4.74 4.01 -17.30
CA ASN A 26 -6.19 3.86 -17.21
C ASN A 26 -6.92 5.11 -16.69
N TYR A 27 -6.23 5.99 -15.98
CA TYR A 27 -6.82 7.22 -15.40
C TYR A 27 -6.17 8.50 -15.90
N ASN A 28 -5.05 8.41 -16.63
CA ASN A 28 -4.27 9.56 -17.10
C ASN A 28 -3.95 10.54 -15.96
N CYS A 29 -3.45 9.98 -14.84
CA CYS A 29 -3.22 10.71 -13.60
C CYS A 29 -1.73 10.73 -13.21
N GLU A 30 -1.34 11.73 -12.43
CA GLU A 30 -0.08 11.75 -11.71
C GLU A 30 -0.15 10.80 -10.50
N VAL A 31 0.87 9.96 -10.31
CA VAL A 31 0.93 9.00 -9.19
C VAL A 31 2.01 9.44 -8.20
N VAL A 32 1.58 9.78 -6.98
CA VAL A 32 2.47 9.97 -5.83
C VAL A 32 2.47 8.68 -5.01
N ALA A 33 3.63 8.07 -4.82
CA ALA A 33 3.76 6.87 -4.00
C ALA A 33 3.98 7.24 -2.52
N VAL A 34 3.43 6.44 -1.60
CA VAL A 34 3.61 6.57 -0.16
C VAL A 34 3.96 5.22 0.43
N CYS A 35 5.09 5.14 1.12
CA CYS A 35 5.51 4.01 1.92
C CYS A 35 5.59 4.44 3.39
N ALA A 36 4.97 3.67 4.27
CA ALA A 36 5.08 3.86 5.71
C ALA A 36 6.14 2.91 6.26
N ASP A 37 7.20 3.44 6.85
CA ASP A 37 8.15 2.66 7.65
C ASP A 37 7.54 2.39 9.02
N LEU A 38 7.17 1.12 9.22
CA LEU A 38 6.69 0.55 10.47
C LEU A 38 7.67 -0.51 11.00
N GLY A 39 8.94 -0.48 10.55
CA GLY A 39 9.98 -1.43 10.96
C GLY A 39 10.13 -2.67 10.08
N GLN A 40 9.82 -2.57 8.79
CA GLN A 40 10.04 -3.63 7.80
C GLN A 40 11.52 -3.80 7.36
N GLU A 41 12.43 -2.96 7.88
CA GLU A 41 13.88 -3.06 7.66
C GLU A 41 14.31 -2.99 6.18
N GLU A 42 14.91 -4.06 5.66
CA GLU A 42 15.58 -4.12 4.35
C GLU A 42 14.64 -3.81 3.17
N GLU A 43 13.32 -3.90 3.36
CA GLU A 43 12.31 -3.67 2.33
C GLU A 43 12.25 -2.22 1.82
N LEU A 44 12.88 -1.27 2.52
CA LEU A 44 12.93 0.14 2.14
C LEU A 44 14.13 0.50 1.24
N SER A 45 15.13 -0.36 1.16
CA SER A 45 16.36 -0.08 0.42
C SER A 45 16.09 -0.01 -1.10
N GLY A 46 16.53 1.07 -1.75
CA GLY A 46 16.32 1.30 -3.19
C GLY A 46 14.88 1.60 -3.60
N LEU A 47 13.95 1.75 -2.65
CA LEU A 47 12.52 1.90 -2.92
C LEU A 47 12.21 3.20 -3.69
N ASN A 48 12.89 4.31 -3.35
CA ASN A 48 12.73 5.58 -4.05
C ASN A 48 13.12 5.49 -5.53
N GLU A 49 14.31 4.98 -5.81
CA GLU A 49 14.78 4.81 -7.19
C GLU A 49 13.83 3.91 -7.99
N LYS A 50 13.35 2.83 -7.37
CA LYS A 50 12.37 1.92 -7.95
C LYS A 50 11.05 2.62 -8.29
N ALA A 51 10.47 3.36 -7.35
CA ALA A 51 9.19 4.05 -7.55
C ALA A 51 9.28 5.07 -8.71
N ILE A 52 10.33 5.88 -8.74
CA ILE A 52 10.56 6.88 -9.79
C ILE A 52 10.79 6.22 -11.15
N LYS A 53 11.66 5.20 -11.23
CA LYS A 53 11.89 4.43 -12.48
C LYS A 53 10.61 3.78 -13.02
N THR A 54 9.72 3.38 -12.12
CA THR A 54 8.43 2.76 -12.47
C THR A 54 7.40 3.80 -12.93
N GLY A 55 7.64 5.09 -12.67
CA GLY A 55 6.87 6.19 -13.23
C GLY A 55 6.06 7.01 -12.22
N ALA A 56 6.28 6.83 -10.91
CA ALA A 56 5.74 7.73 -9.89
C ALA A 56 6.41 9.11 -10.02
N SER A 57 5.66 10.19 -9.76
CA SER A 57 6.23 11.54 -9.74
C SER A 57 7.06 11.80 -8.49
N LYS A 58 6.71 11.12 -7.39
CA LYS A 58 7.33 11.28 -6.08
C LYS A 58 7.10 10.03 -5.23
N LEU A 59 8.04 9.74 -4.33
CA LEU A 59 7.84 8.78 -3.24
C LEU A 59 8.02 9.51 -1.90
N TYR A 60 7.05 9.32 -1.01
CA TYR A 60 7.19 9.61 0.41
C TYR A 60 7.55 8.32 1.14
N ILE A 61 8.62 8.33 1.93
CA ILE A 61 8.95 7.27 2.88
C ILE A 61 8.81 7.91 4.27
N GLU A 62 7.76 7.52 4.98
CA GLU A 62 7.36 8.13 6.24
C GLU A 62 7.75 7.23 7.41
N ASP A 63 8.67 7.68 8.25
CA ASP A 63 8.98 6.98 9.51
C ASP A 63 7.83 7.18 10.50
N LEU A 64 7.02 6.12 10.66
CA LEU A 64 5.86 6.11 11.54
C LEU A 64 6.05 5.14 12.71
N ARG A 65 7.28 4.68 12.97
CA ARG A 65 7.55 3.66 13.99
C ARG A 65 7.16 4.13 15.40
N GLU A 66 7.51 5.36 15.75
CA GLU A 66 7.17 5.92 17.06
C GLU A 66 5.66 6.03 17.24
N GLU A 67 4.95 6.65 16.29
CA GLU A 67 3.48 6.77 16.32
C GLU A 67 2.82 5.39 16.35
N PHE A 68 3.34 4.42 15.60
CA PHE A 68 2.84 3.06 15.62
C PHE A 68 2.97 2.40 17.00
N ILE A 69 4.09 2.63 17.70
CA ILE A 69 4.30 2.14 19.06
C ILE A 69 3.33 2.83 20.04
N THR A 70 3.34 4.16 20.06
CA THR A 70 2.67 4.94 21.10
C THR A 70 1.15 4.95 20.95
N ASP A 71 0.66 5.04 19.71
CA ASP A 71 -0.74 5.36 19.43
C ASP A 71 -1.53 4.15 18.95
N TYR A 72 -0.86 3.05 18.58
CA TYR A 72 -1.50 1.83 18.08
C TYR A 72 -1.12 0.58 18.90
N ILE A 73 0.17 0.30 19.08
CA ILE A 73 0.61 -0.89 19.83
C ILE A 73 0.25 -0.75 21.31
N TYR A 74 0.61 0.36 21.98
CA TYR A 74 0.34 0.52 23.41
C TYR A 74 -1.15 0.45 23.76
N PRO A 75 -2.08 1.10 23.02
CA PRO A 75 -3.51 0.93 23.26
C PRO A 75 -4.00 -0.51 23.04
N THR A 76 -3.52 -1.17 21.99
CA THR A 76 -3.87 -2.57 21.69
C THR A 76 -3.42 -3.52 22.81
N LEU A 77 -2.21 -3.30 23.32
CA LEU A 77 -1.64 -4.05 24.45
C LEU A 77 -2.42 -3.81 25.74
N LYS A 78 -2.73 -2.55 26.06
CA LYS A 78 -3.52 -2.18 27.25
C LYS A 78 -4.93 -2.78 27.22
N ALA A 79 -5.52 -2.92 26.03
CA ALA A 79 -6.82 -3.56 25.86
C ALA A 79 -6.78 -5.09 26.04
N GLY A 80 -5.58 -5.70 26.06
CA GLY A 80 -5.45 -7.16 26.03
C GLY A 80 -6.05 -7.77 24.77
N ALA A 81 -5.98 -7.06 23.64
CA ALA A 81 -6.72 -7.43 22.44
C ALA A 81 -6.15 -8.70 21.80
N VAL A 82 -7.00 -9.73 21.73
CA VAL A 82 -6.71 -11.00 21.05
C VAL A 82 -7.91 -11.37 20.20
N TYR A 83 -7.71 -11.45 18.89
CA TYR A 83 -8.76 -11.84 17.96
C TYR A 83 -8.89 -13.36 17.91
N GLU A 84 -10.11 -13.86 18.10
CA GLU A 84 -10.45 -15.30 18.09
C GLU A 84 -9.52 -16.13 18.99
N GLY A 85 -9.09 -15.55 20.12
CA GLY A 85 -8.29 -16.22 21.14
C GLY A 85 -6.82 -16.52 20.77
N THR A 86 -6.37 -16.17 19.56
CA THR A 86 -5.02 -16.52 19.09
C THR A 86 -4.27 -15.40 18.38
N TYR A 87 -4.96 -14.51 17.65
CA TYR A 87 -4.30 -13.54 16.80
C TYR A 87 -4.10 -12.19 17.49
N LEU A 88 -2.83 -11.76 17.59
CA LEU A 88 -2.41 -10.48 18.20
C LEU A 88 -2.46 -9.28 17.23
N LEU A 89 -3.30 -9.35 16.21
CA LEU A 89 -3.73 -8.20 15.38
C LEU A 89 -2.63 -7.43 14.62
N GLY A 90 -1.40 -7.94 14.49
CA GLY A 90 -0.24 -7.18 14.02
C GLY A 90 -0.36 -6.47 12.67
N THR A 91 -1.09 -7.06 11.71
CA THR A 91 -1.39 -6.44 10.42
C THR A 91 -2.52 -5.43 10.57
N SER A 92 -3.51 -5.77 11.40
CA SER A 92 -4.82 -5.11 11.45
C SER A 92 -4.73 -3.65 11.85
N PHE A 93 -4.05 -3.36 12.97
CA PHE A 93 -3.98 -2.00 13.50
C PHE A 93 -2.88 -1.15 12.85
N ALA A 94 -1.99 -1.75 12.04
CA ALA A 94 -1.07 -1.01 11.19
C ALA A 94 -1.81 -0.27 10.05
N ARG A 95 -2.82 -0.90 9.44
CA ARG A 95 -3.46 -0.35 8.22
C ARG A 95 -4.13 1.01 8.42
N PRO A 96 -4.82 1.28 9.54
CA PRO A 96 -5.38 2.61 9.77
C PRO A 96 -4.31 3.72 9.85
N LEU A 97 -3.13 3.46 10.43
CA LEU A 97 -2.03 4.43 10.46
C LEU A 97 -1.52 4.75 9.05
N ILE A 98 -1.30 3.72 8.24
CA ILE A 98 -0.81 3.90 6.86
C ILE A 98 -1.87 4.64 6.01
N ALA A 99 -3.16 4.31 6.16
CA ALA A 99 -4.24 5.05 5.49
C ALA A 99 -4.31 6.51 5.95
N LYS A 100 -4.24 6.77 7.26
CA LYS A 100 -4.23 8.11 7.84
C LYS A 100 -3.13 8.95 7.22
N ARG A 101 -1.89 8.46 7.21
CA ARG A 101 -0.78 9.19 6.63
C ARG A 101 -0.95 9.43 5.13
N SER A 102 -1.57 8.49 4.42
CA SER A 102 -1.86 8.63 2.99
C SER A 102 -2.93 9.68 2.69
N VAL A 103 -3.94 9.84 3.56
CA VAL A 103 -4.92 10.93 3.48
C VAL A 103 -4.25 12.29 3.69
N GLU A 104 -3.39 12.41 4.71
CA GLU A 104 -2.63 13.64 4.97
C GLU A 104 -1.74 14.04 3.77
N ILE A 105 -1.08 13.06 3.15
CA ILE A 105 -0.26 13.29 1.95
C ILE A 105 -1.13 13.63 0.75
N ALA A 106 -2.32 13.02 0.61
CA ALA A 106 -3.25 13.37 -0.45
C ALA A 106 -3.67 14.84 -0.35
N HIS A 107 -4.00 15.33 0.86
CA HIS A 107 -4.29 16.75 1.09
C HIS A 107 -3.09 17.65 0.78
N LYS A 108 -1.90 17.27 1.25
CA LYS A 108 -0.66 18.01 1.00
C LYS A 108 -0.34 18.16 -0.49
N GLU A 109 -0.60 17.12 -1.28
CA GLU A 109 -0.29 17.07 -2.71
C GLU A 109 -1.43 17.55 -3.61
N GLY A 110 -2.61 17.87 -3.03
CA GLY A 110 -3.82 18.17 -3.78
C GLY A 110 -4.36 16.98 -4.57
N ALA A 111 -4.10 15.75 -4.11
CA ALA A 111 -4.62 14.55 -4.74
C ALA A 111 -6.10 14.35 -4.39
N THR A 112 -6.87 13.92 -5.39
CA THR A 112 -8.33 13.67 -5.26
C THR A 112 -8.67 12.19 -5.05
N ALA A 113 -7.65 11.33 -5.02
CA ALA A 113 -7.82 9.90 -4.91
C ALA A 113 -6.68 9.25 -4.13
N ILE A 114 -7.01 8.14 -3.47
CA ILE A 114 -6.06 7.18 -2.88
C ILE A 114 -6.22 5.84 -3.60
N ALA A 115 -5.10 5.19 -3.88
CA ALA A 115 -5.04 3.84 -4.40
C ALA A 115 -4.31 2.89 -3.45
N HIS A 116 -4.69 1.61 -3.43
CA HIS A 116 -4.00 0.59 -2.64
C HIS A 116 -3.88 -0.75 -3.37
N GLY A 117 -2.88 -1.53 -2.97
CA GLY A 117 -2.60 -2.84 -3.54
C GLY A 117 -3.26 -4.04 -2.85
N ALA A 118 -4.06 -3.83 -1.79
CA ALA A 118 -4.75 -4.93 -1.12
C ALA A 118 -5.67 -5.70 -2.08
N THR A 119 -5.65 -7.03 -1.99
CA THR A 119 -6.43 -7.90 -2.89
C THR A 119 -7.93 -7.81 -2.60
N GLY A 120 -8.76 -8.06 -3.61
CA GLY A 120 -10.23 -8.04 -3.48
C GLY A 120 -10.83 -9.13 -2.57
N LYS A 121 -10.00 -10.04 -2.03
CA LYS A 121 -10.43 -11.14 -1.15
C LYS A 121 -9.89 -11.01 0.29
N GLY A 122 -8.98 -10.07 0.54
CA GLY A 122 -8.32 -9.91 1.84
C GLY A 122 -9.01 -8.91 2.75
N ASN A 123 -8.61 -8.89 4.03
CA ASN A 123 -9.13 -7.96 5.04
C ASN A 123 -8.58 -6.53 4.87
N ASP A 124 -7.37 -6.39 4.32
CA ASP A 124 -6.67 -5.09 4.25
C ASP A 124 -7.39 -4.06 3.39
N GLN A 125 -8.10 -4.49 2.33
CA GLN A 125 -8.93 -3.59 1.53
C GLN A 125 -9.97 -2.88 2.42
N VAL A 126 -10.63 -3.63 3.31
CA VAL A 126 -11.67 -3.09 4.19
C VAL A 126 -11.05 -2.12 5.19
N ARG A 127 -9.89 -2.47 5.76
CA ARG A 127 -9.18 -1.63 6.74
C ARG A 127 -8.74 -0.31 6.13
N PHE A 128 -8.15 -0.32 4.94
CA PHE A 128 -7.75 0.89 4.23
C PHE A 128 -8.95 1.73 3.84
N GLU A 129 -9.94 1.12 3.17
CA GLU A 129 -11.08 1.84 2.61
C GLU A 129 -11.96 2.47 3.69
N LEU A 130 -12.26 1.74 4.77
CA LEU A 130 -13.01 2.29 5.90
C LEU A 130 -12.26 3.45 6.56
N THR A 131 -10.94 3.34 6.71
CA THR A 131 -10.14 4.43 7.31
C THR A 131 -10.17 5.67 6.41
N VAL A 132 -9.95 5.51 5.10
CA VAL A 132 -10.00 6.63 4.15
C VAL A 132 -11.38 7.29 4.17
N MET A 133 -12.46 6.51 4.09
CA MET A 133 -13.84 7.05 4.14
C MET A 133 -14.16 7.73 5.47
N ALA A 134 -13.61 7.25 6.59
CA ALA A 134 -13.81 7.85 7.90
C ALA A 134 -13.07 9.18 8.06
N LEU A 135 -11.89 9.32 7.46
CA LEU A 135 -11.06 10.53 7.56
C LEU A 135 -11.43 11.58 6.52
N ASP A 136 -11.70 11.17 5.28
CA ASP A 136 -12.15 12.04 4.22
C ASP A 136 -12.98 11.28 3.16
N PRO A 137 -14.33 11.32 3.24
CA PRO A 137 -15.19 10.65 2.28
C PRO A 137 -15.21 11.32 0.90
N SER A 138 -14.58 12.49 0.73
CA SER A 138 -14.47 13.15 -0.58
C SER A 138 -13.36 12.57 -1.45
N LEU A 139 -12.37 11.89 -0.84
CA LEU A 139 -11.31 11.20 -1.57
C LEU A 139 -11.85 9.95 -2.26
N LYS A 140 -11.57 9.83 -3.57
CA LYS A 140 -11.91 8.64 -4.33
C LYS A 140 -10.97 7.51 -3.96
N ILE A 141 -11.51 6.31 -3.81
CA ILE A 141 -10.72 5.10 -3.59
C ILE A 141 -10.59 4.36 -4.92
N ILE A 142 -9.36 4.08 -5.34
CA ILE A 142 -9.06 3.23 -6.49
C ILE A 142 -8.44 1.93 -5.96
N SER A 143 -9.17 0.82 -6.10
CA SER A 143 -8.67 -0.52 -5.75
C SER A 143 -8.49 -1.32 -7.04
N PRO A 144 -7.29 -1.36 -7.65
CA PRO A 144 -7.10 -2.00 -8.95
C PRO A 144 -7.55 -3.46 -8.97
N TRP A 145 -7.29 -4.24 -7.93
CA TRP A 145 -7.77 -5.63 -7.82
C TRP A 145 -9.31 -5.82 -7.83
N LYS A 146 -10.08 -4.74 -7.69
CA LYS A 146 -11.54 -4.70 -7.80
C LYS A 146 -12.03 -3.90 -9.01
N ASP A 147 -11.14 -3.21 -9.73
CA ASP A 147 -11.54 -2.39 -10.86
C ASP A 147 -11.73 -3.27 -12.11
N PRO A 148 -12.83 -3.12 -12.86
CA PRO A 148 -13.08 -3.91 -14.06
C PRO A 148 -12.02 -3.71 -15.17
N LYS A 149 -11.24 -2.62 -15.16
CA LYS A 149 -10.13 -2.40 -16.09
C LYS A 149 -8.88 -3.23 -15.72
N TRP A 150 -8.83 -3.81 -14.53
CA TRP A 150 -7.72 -4.66 -14.12
C TRP A 150 -7.91 -6.07 -14.67
N THR A 151 -7.14 -6.39 -15.71
CA THR A 151 -7.25 -7.67 -16.44
C THR A 151 -6.21 -8.71 -16.02
N LEU A 152 -5.32 -8.37 -15.08
CA LEU A 152 -4.24 -9.25 -14.61
C LEU A 152 -4.80 -10.24 -13.58
N LYS A 153 -4.74 -11.54 -13.89
CA LYS A 153 -5.41 -12.60 -13.12
C LYS A 153 -4.45 -13.52 -12.38
N SER A 154 -3.19 -13.51 -12.78
CA SER A 154 -2.14 -14.37 -12.24
C SER A 154 -0.86 -13.60 -11.95
N ARG A 155 0.03 -14.21 -11.17
CA ARG A 155 1.36 -13.66 -10.93
C ARG A 155 2.16 -13.57 -12.24
N GLU A 156 1.99 -14.56 -13.11
CA GLU A 156 2.59 -14.61 -14.44
C GLU A 156 2.14 -13.42 -15.30
N ASP A 157 0.85 -13.08 -15.26
CA ASP A 157 0.33 -11.88 -15.95
C ASP A 157 0.97 -10.61 -15.40
N CYS A 158 1.08 -10.49 -14.08
CA CYS A 158 1.74 -9.34 -13.43
C CYS A 158 3.22 -9.23 -13.83
N LEU A 159 3.94 -10.35 -13.90
CA LEU A 159 5.34 -10.39 -14.35
C LEU A 159 5.48 -10.04 -15.82
N ALA A 160 4.58 -10.54 -16.68
CA ALA A 160 4.56 -10.19 -18.10
C ALA A 160 4.27 -8.69 -18.29
N TYR A 161 3.31 -8.14 -17.55
CA TYR A 161 2.99 -6.71 -17.56
C TYR A 161 4.18 -5.86 -17.12
N ALA A 162 4.89 -6.29 -16.07
CA ALA A 162 6.11 -5.65 -15.59
C ALA A 162 7.24 -5.69 -16.64
N ALA A 163 7.47 -6.84 -17.27
CA ALA A 163 8.50 -7.03 -18.28
C ALA A 163 8.28 -6.15 -19.52
N GLN A 164 7.03 -6.06 -20.00
CA GLN A 164 6.67 -5.20 -21.14
C GLN A 164 6.96 -3.71 -20.89
N ARG A 165 7.03 -3.29 -19.62
CA ARG A 165 7.26 -1.90 -19.20
C ARG A 165 8.64 -1.68 -18.58
N ASN A 166 9.52 -2.67 -18.64
CA ASN A 166 10.85 -2.64 -18.02
C ASN A 166 10.82 -2.27 -16.53
N ILE A 167 9.78 -2.72 -15.81
CA ILE A 167 9.65 -2.45 -14.37
C ILE A 167 10.62 -3.38 -13.62
N PRO A 168 11.51 -2.86 -12.76
CA PRO A 168 12.45 -3.68 -12.01
C PRO A 168 11.71 -4.50 -10.95
N VAL A 169 11.62 -5.82 -11.15
CA VAL A 169 11.00 -6.74 -10.19
C VAL A 169 12.08 -7.53 -9.46
N ASN A 170 12.31 -7.20 -8.19
CA ASN A 170 13.16 -7.96 -7.29
C ASN A 170 12.39 -9.19 -6.77
N GLN A 171 12.09 -10.16 -7.63
CA GLN A 171 11.55 -11.44 -7.17
C GLN A 171 12.57 -12.54 -7.34
N SER A 172 13.10 -13.01 -6.22
CA SER A 172 13.83 -14.27 -6.19
C SER A 172 12.83 -15.43 -6.20
N LYS A 173 13.18 -16.55 -6.84
CA LYS A 173 12.44 -17.82 -6.74
C LYS A 173 12.33 -18.37 -5.29
N LYS A 174 12.95 -17.70 -4.30
CA LYS A 174 13.04 -18.16 -2.90
C LYS A 174 11.90 -17.69 -2.01
N ARG A 175 11.23 -16.55 -2.29
CA ARG A 175 10.05 -16.10 -1.52
C ARG A 175 8.77 -16.61 -2.17
N ILE A 176 8.30 -17.75 -1.69
CA ILE A 176 7.06 -18.43 -2.16
C ILE A 176 5.80 -18.02 -1.36
N TYR A 177 5.97 -17.39 -0.20
CA TYR A 177 4.88 -16.91 0.66
C TYR A 177 4.72 -15.39 0.57
N SER A 178 3.52 -14.91 0.89
CA SER A 178 3.21 -13.49 0.98
C SER A 178 3.48 -13.04 2.40
N GLU A 179 4.53 -12.25 2.61
CA GLU A 179 4.92 -11.78 3.94
C GLU A 179 4.45 -10.34 4.19
N ASP A 180 4.00 -10.06 5.41
CA ASP A 180 3.75 -8.71 5.91
C ASP A 180 4.55 -8.55 7.20
N ARG A 181 5.48 -7.58 7.22
CA ARG A 181 6.38 -7.32 8.35
C ARG A 181 6.17 -5.91 8.87
N ASN A 182 6.12 -5.79 10.19
CA ASN A 182 6.33 -4.54 10.92
C ASN A 182 7.01 -4.85 12.26
N ILE A 183 7.34 -3.83 13.07
CA ILE A 183 8.00 -4.00 14.37
C ILE A 183 7.27 -4.94 15.33
N TRP A 184 5.96 -5.17 15.16
CA TRP A 184 5.17 -6.02 16.04
C TRP A 184 5.17 -7.49 15.63
N HIS A 185 5.19 -7.78 14.33
CA HIS A 185 5.09 -9.15 13.84
C HIS A 185 5.57 -9.36 12.40
N ILE A 186 5.64 -10.62 12.01
CA ILE A 186 5.66 -11.07 10.62
C ILE A 186 4.50 -12.05 10.43
N SER A 187 3.70 -11.88 9.38
CA SER A 187 2.77 -12.91 8.89
C SER A 187 3.27 -13.52 7.59
N HIS A 188 2.91 -14.78 7.33
CA HIS A 188 3.27 -15.57 6.15
C HIS A 188 2.03 -16.13 5.45
#